data_AF-A0A3R8ZUR8-F1
#
_entry.id   AF-A0A3R8ZUR8-F1
#
_cell.length_a   1.000
_cell.length_b   1.000
_cell.length_c   1.000
_cell.angle_alpha   90.00
_cell.angle_beta   90.00
_cell.angle_gamma   90.00
#
_symmetry.space_group_name_H-M   'P 1'
#
loop_
_entity.id
_entity.type
_entity.pdbx_description
1 polymer ?
#
loop_
_entity_poly.entity_id
_entity_poly.type
_entity_poly.pdbx_seq_one_letter_code
_entity_poly.pdbx_strand_id
1 'polypeptide(L)'
;MSDFTFDCTTDPVEAEVSQAIAGYKMALINAHYRNFCHRFLCKLKDEEALENERILVIQEKQCRFVVNKSPEHIQVLKSIIDEQSGAARIQDKYSNLIEPSCQSAKSAIDHVKRR
;
A
#
# COMPACT_ATOMS: atom_id res chain seq x y z
N MET A 1 -2.17 38.28 8.68
CA MET A 1 -2.58 36.92 9.09
C MET A 1 -2.88 36.18 7.79
N SER A 2 -2.10 35.15 7.50
CA SER A 2 -2.01 34.52 6.18
C SER A 2 -3.27 33.69 5.89
N ASP A 3 -3.94 34.00 4.79
CA ASP A 3 -4.95 33.15 4.17
C ASP A 3 -4.27 31.83 3.76
N PHE A 4 -4.43 30.80 4.58
CA PHE A 4 -4.10 29.43 4.20
C PHE A 4 -5.21 28.95 3.27
N THR A 5 -5.08 29.29 1.98
CA THR A 5 -5.79 28.58 0.92
C THR A 5 -5.27 27.14 0.94
N PHE A 6 -6.03 26.24 1.56
CA PHE A 6 -5.83 24.81 1.41
C PHE A 6 -6.11 24.53 -0.06
N ASP A 7 -5.04 24.51 -0.85
CA ASP A 7 -5.06 24.28 -2.28
C ASP A 7 -5.40 22.81 -2.50
N CYS A 8 -6.67 22.48 -2.25
CA CYS A 8 -7.26 21.15 -2.31
C CYS A 8 -7.56 20.78 -3.78
N THR A 9 -6.63 21.09 -4.68
CA THR A 9 -6.53 20.41 -5.96
C THR A 9 -5.74 19.12 -5.73
N THR A 10 -6.16 18.32 -4.74
CA THR A 10 -5.64 16.96 -4.59
C THR A 10 -6.11 16.22 -5.84
N ASP A 11 -5.16 15.77 -6.65
CA ASP A 11 -5.45 14.96 -7.83
C ASP A 11 -6.41 13.85 -7.40
N PRO A 12 -7.55 13.64 -8.11
CA PRO A 12 -8.48 12.57 -7.75
C PRO A 12 -7.79 11.21 -7.64
N VAL A 13 -6.71 10.98 -8.40
CA VAL A 13 -5.87 9.77 -8.31
C VAL A 13 -5.11 9.72 -6.98
N GLU A 14 -4.54 10.84 -6.54
CA GLU A 14 -3.83 10.91 -5.27
C GLU A 14 -4.74 10.65 -4.08
N ALA A 15 -5.94 11.23 -4.11
CA ALA A 15 -6.96 11.00 -3.09
C ALA A 15 -7.42 9.53 -3.05
N GLU A 16 -7.68 8.92 -4.21
CA GLU A 16 -8.12 7.51 -4.31
C GLU A 16 -7.05 6.55 -3.75
N VAL A 17 -5.79 6.74 -4.14
CA VAL A 17 -4.67 5.92 -3.66
C VAL A 17 -4.41 6.15 -2.17
N SER A 18 -4.41 7.40 -1.71
CA SER A 18 -4.17 7.75 -0.30
C SER A 18 -5.25 7.16 0.61
N GLN A 19 -6.52 7.24 0.21
CA GLN A 19 -7.63 6.66 0.97
C GLN A 19 -7.52 5.14 1.05
N ALA A 20 -7.20 4.48 -0.07
CA ALA A 20 -7.01 3.03 -0.10
C ALA A 20 -5.88 2.61 0.87
N ILE A 21 -4.72 3.25 0.75
CA ILE A 21 -3.53 2.98 1.58
C ILE A 21 -3.80 3.26 3.07
N ALA A 22 -4.49 4.34 3.41
CA ALA A 22 -4.86 4.64 4.79
C ALA A 22 -5.71 3.52 5.40
N GLY A 23 -6.70 3.01 4.65
CA GLY A 23 -7.49 1.86 5.08
C GLY A 23 -6.64 0.61 5.29
N TYR A 24 -5.71 0.32 4.36
CA TYR A 24 -4.83 -0.84 4.48
C TYR A 24 -3.88 -0.76 5.65
N LYS A 25 -3.34 0.43 5.92
CA LYS A 25 -2.49 0.69 7.08
C LYS A 25 -3.23 0.42 8.39
N MET A 26 -4.46 0.90 8.51
CA MET A 26 -5.28 0.64 9.70
C MET A 26 -5.55 -0.86 9.88
N ALA A 27 -5.88 -1.56 8.79
CA ALA A 27 -6.08 -3.00 8.84
C ALA A 27 -4.79 -3.77 9.22
N LEU A 28 -3.62 -3.32 8.75
CA LEU A 28 -2.33 -3.87 9.15
C LEU A 28 -2.08 -3.68 10.65
N ILE A 29 -2.36 -2.49 11.18
CA ILE A 29 -2.22 -2.20 12.61
C ILE A 29 -3.14 -3.10 13.45
N ASN A 30 -4.41 -3.22 13.06
CA ASN A 30 -5.40 -4.04 13.77
C ASN A 30 -5.06 -5.54 13.73
N ALA A 31 -4.49 -6.02 12.62
CA ALA A 31 -3.97 -7.39 12.52
C ALA A 31 -2.55 -7.54 13.11
N HIS A 32 -2.07 -6.57 13.88
CA HIS A 32 -0.73 -6.50 14.45
C HIS A 32 0.38 -6.85 13.43
N TYR A 33 0.25 -6.36 12.21
CA TYR A 33 1.13 -6.62 11.07
C TYR A 33 1.35 -8.12 10.78
N ARG A 34 0.32 -8.94 11.07
CA ARG A 34 0.39 -10.41 10.98
C ARG A 34 1.59 -10.99 11.73
N ASN A 35 1.93 -10.42 12.87
CA ASN A 35 3.00 -10.91 13.73
C ASN A 35 2.70 -12.33 14.27
N PHE A 36 3.67 -12.92 14.97
CA PHE A 36 3.54 -14.29 15.47
C PHE A 36 2.32 -14.48 16.39
N CYS A 37 2.04 -13.51 17.26
CA CYS A 37 0.91 -13.55 18.19
C CYS A 37 -0.43 -13.55 17.44
N HIS A 38 -0.61 -12.65 16.47
CA HIS A 38 -1.82 -12.60 15.64
C HIS A 38 -2.04 -13.93 14.92
N ARG A 39 -0.99 -14.49 14.31
CA ARG A 39 -1.09 -15.81 13.64
C ARG A 39 -1.45 -16.93 14.62
N PHE A 40 -0.96 -16.87 15.84
CA PHE A 40 -1.29 -17.83 16.88
C PHE A 40 -2.75 -17.71 17.31
N LEU A 41 -3.25 -16.50 17.55
CA LEU A 41 -4.66 -16.24 17.87
C LEU A 41 -5.60 -16.69 16.74
N CYS A 42 -5.27 -16.39 15.48
CA CYS A 42 -6.01 -16.91 14.33
C CYS A 42 -6.05 -18.44 14.29
N LYS A 43 -4.96 -19.12 14.66
CA LYS A 43 -4.93 -20.60 14.74
C LYS A 43 -5.81 -21.15 15.87
N LEU A 44 -5.93 -20.40 16.97
CA LEU A 44 -6.84 -20.70 18.07
C LEU A 44 -8.30 -20.36 17.75
N LYS A 45 -8.58 -19.85 16.55
CA LYS A 45 -9.91 -19.39 16.11
C LYS A 45 -10.47 -18.26 16.98
N ASP A 46 -9.59 -17.42 17.51
CA ASP A 46 -10.00 -16.18 18.14
C ASP A 46 -10.82 -15.34 17.15
N GLU A 47 -12.02 -14.94 17.54
CA GLU A 47 -12.99 -14.31 16.63
C GLU A 47 -12.50 -12.94 16.17
N GLU A 48 -11.94 -12.14 17.08
CA GLU A 48 -11.40 -10.81 16.80
C GLU A 48 -10.19 -10.89 15.87
N ALA A 49 -9.24 -11.80 16.13
CA ALA A 49 -8.09 -12.00 15.26
C ALA A 49 -8.50 -12.46 13.86
N LEU A 50 -9.50 -13.35 13.73
CA LEU A 50 -10.02 -13.79 12.44
C LEU A 50 -10.76 -12.67 11.69
N GLU A 51 -11.51 -11.84 12.39
CA GLU A 51 -12.19 -10.68 11.81
C GLU A 51 -11.17 -9.67 11.26
N ASN A 52 -10.18 -9.31 12.08
CA ASN A 52 -9.10 -8.40 11.68
C ASN A 52 -8.31 -8.96 10.49
N GLU A 53 -8.07 -10.28 10.46
CA GLU A 53 -7.43 -10.93 9.31
C GLU A 53 -8.29 -10.83 8.04
N ARG A 54 -9.62 -11.02 8.15
CA ARG A 54 -10.53 -10.88 6.99
C ARG A 54 -10.55 -9.45 6.47
N ILE A 55 -10.65 -8.46 7.36
CA ILE A 55 -10.61 -7.04 7.01
C ILE A 55 -9.31 -6.72 6.30
N LEU A 56 -8.18 -7.19 6.82
CA LEU A 56 -6.87 -7.01 6.20
C LEU A 56 -6.82 -7.59 4.78
N VAL A 57 -7.33 -8.81 4.56
CA VAL A 57 -7.36 -9.44 3.23
C VAL A 57 -8.23 -8.65 2.25
N ILE A 58 -9.40 -8.17 2.69
CA ILE A 58 -10.31 -7.36 1.85
C ILE A 58 -9.62 -6.06 1.44
N GLN A 59 -9.03 -5.37 2.41
CA GLN A 59 -8.40 -4.08 2.17
C GLN A 59 -7.12 -4.22 1.33
N GLU A 60 -6.36 -5.30 1.50
CA GLU A 60 -5.21 -5.63 0.64
C GLU A 60 -5.65 -5.77 -0.83
N LYS A 61 -6.73 -6.51 -1.08
CA LYS A 61 -7.28 -6.67 -2.45
C LYS A 61 -7.76 -5.35 -3.03
N GLN A 62 -8.49 -4.56 -2.24
CA GLN A 62 -8.96 -3.24 -2.68
C GLN A 62 -7.81 -2.31 -3.03
N CYS A 63 -6.75 -2.30 -2.22
CA CYS A 63 -5.57 -1.49 -2.49
C CYS A 63 -4.85 -1.92 -3.75
N ARG A 64 -4.67 -3.23 -3.95
CA ARG A 64 -4.08 -3.74 -5.21
C ARG A 64 -4.92 -3.33 -6.41
N PHE A 65 -6.23 -3.41 -6.32
CA PHE A 65 -7.13 -3.00 -7.41
C PHE A 65 -6.96 -1.50 -7.75
N VAL A 66 -6.96 -0.63 -6.74
CA VAL A 66 -6.81 0.83 -6.94
C VAL A 66 -5.42 1.18 -7.46
N VAL A 67 -4.37 0.68 -6.81
CA VAL A 67 -2.97 1.01 -7.13
C VAL A 67 -2.59 0.60 -8.54
N ASN A 68 -3.08 -0.55 -9.03
CA ASN A 68 -2.71 -1.08 -10.35
C ASN A 68 -3.69 -0.66 -11.46
N LYS A 69 -4.62 0.26 -11.17
CA LYS A 69 -5.61 0.77 -12.13
C LYS A 69 -4.97 1.53 -13.29
N SER A 70 -3.91 2.31 -13.03
CA SER A 70 -3.16 3.03 -14.06
C SER A 70 -1.71 3.34 -13.64
N PRO A 71 -0.82 3.70 -14.59
CA PRO A 71 0.56 4.09 -14.26
C PRO A 71 0.66 5.26 -13.27
N GLU A 72 -0.29 6.20 -13.32
CA GLU A 72 -0.37 7.35 -12.42
C GLU A 72 -0.63 6.90 -10.97
N HIS A 73 -1.54 5.93 -10.76
CA HIS A 73 -1.81 5.37 -9.43
C HIS A 73 -0.56 4.68 -8.84
N ILE A 74 0.18 3.97 -9.68
CA ILE A 74 1.46 3.34 -9.29
C ILE A 74 2.49 4.41 -8.93
N GLN A 75 2.54 5.51 -9.68
CA GLN A 75 3.46 6.61 -9.42
C GLN A 75 3.14 7.30 -8.09
N VAL A 76 1.87 7.58 -7.81
CA VAL A 76 1.44 8.10 -6.51
C VAL A 76 1.86 7.16 -5.38
N LEU A 77 1.63 5.85 -5.51
CA LEU A 77 2.05 4.91 -4.48
C LEU A 77 3.57 4.94 -4.26
N LYS A 78 4.37 5.06 -5.32
CA LYS A 78 5.83 5.19 -5.20
C LYS A 78 6.23 6.46 -4.45
N SER A 79 5.59 7.60 -4.74
CA SER A 79 5.80 8.85 -4.01
C SER A 79 5.49 8.68 -2.51
N ILE A 80 4.34 8.07 -2.18
CA ILE A 80 3.96 7.77 -0.80
C ILE A 80 5.03 6.90 -0.12
N ILE A 81 5.51 5.86 -0.79
CA ILE A 81 6.59 4.98 -0.29
C ILE A 81 7.87 5.77 -0.05
N ASP A 82 8.21 6.70 -0.94
CA ASP A 82 9.37 7.60 -0.86
C ASP A 82 9.31 8.61 0.28
N GLU A 83 8.11 9.03 0.67
CA GLU A 83 7.87 9.86 1.85
C GLU A 83 7.90 9.07 3.17
N GLN A 84 7.70 7.75 3.14
CA GLN A 84 7.76 6.94 4.36
C GLN A 84 9.18 6.89 4.94
N SER A 85 9.26 6.95 6.27
CA SER A 85 10.51 6.63 6.98
C SER A 85 10.92 5.17 6.68
N GLY A 86 12.23 4.90 6.66
CA GLY A 86 12.75 3.57 6.32
C GLY A 86 12.18 2.46 7.21
N ALA A 87 11.95 2.74 8.49
CA ALA A 87 11.32 1.80 9.42
C ALA A 87 9.86 1.47 9.03
N ALA A 88 9.06 2.48 8.70
CA ALA A 88 7.69 2.30 8.25
C ALA A 88 7.64 1.52 6.93
N ARG A 89 8.54 1.82 5.98
CA ARG A 89 8.62 1.10 4.69
C ARG A 89 8.88 -0.40 4.86
N ILE A 90 9.76 -0.78 5.78
CA ILE A 90 10.07 -2.19 6.08
C ILE A 90 8.87 -2.94 6.65
N GLN A 91 8.06 -2.24 7.44
CA GLN A 91 6.93 -2.83 8.16
C GLN A 91 5.68 -2.89 7.28
N ASP A 92 5.35 -1.78 6.60
CA ASP A 92 4.16 -1.63 5.78
C ASP A 92 4.26 -2.38 4.45
N LYS A 93 5.47 -2.45 3.87
CA LYS A 93 5.78 -3.17 2.62
C LYS A 93 4.82 -2.88 1.47
N TYR A 94 4.38 -1.62 1.32
CA TYR A 94 3.43 -1.21 0.27
C TYR A 94 3.92 -1.53 -1.15
N SER A 95 5.23 -1.70 -1.37
CA SER A 95 5.78 -2.17 -2.65
C SER A 95 5.16 -3.50 -3.12
N ASN A 96 4.71 -4.35 -2.19
CA ASN A 96 4.07 -5.63 -2.49
C ASN A 96 2.66 -5.49 -3.09
N LEU A 97 2.08 -4.29 -3.05
CA LEU A 97 0.77 -4.01 -3.65
C LEU A 97 0.86 -3.80 -5.17
N ILE A 98 2.05 -3.52 -5.71
CA ILE A 98 2.26 -3.32 -7.15
C ILE A 98 2.44 -4.68 -7.82
N GLU A 99 1.65 -4.96 -8.85
CA GLU A 99 1.75 -6.21 -9.60
C GLU A 99 3.12 -6.36 -10.30
N PRO A 100 3.71 -7.56 -10.34
CA PRO A 100 5.02 -7.79 -10.97
C PRO A 100 5.06 -7.41 -12.46
N SER A 101 3.94 -7.58 -13.18
CA SER A 101 3.76 -7.17 -14.57
C SER A 101 3.97 -5.66 -14.78
N CYS A 102 3.58 -4.85 -13.81
CA CYS A 102 3.71 -3.40 -13.82
C CYS A 102 5.09 -2.91 -13.34
N GLN A 103 5.93 -3.79 -12.79
CA GLN A 103 7.31 -3.49 -12.37
C GLN A 103 8.30 -3.57 -13.54
N SER A 104 7.92 -4.21 -14.67
CA SER A 104 8.81 -4.59 -15.77
C SER A 104 9.14 -3.49 -16.80
N ALA A 105 8.84 -2.21 -16.53
CA ALA A 105 9.18 -1.13 -17.46
C ALA A 105 10.66 -0.65 -17.35
N LYS A 106 11.39 -1.01 -16.29
CA LYS A 106 12.79 -0.56 -16.09
C LYS A 106 13.87 -1.55 -16.55
N SER A 107 13.55 -2.82 -16.78
CA SER A 107 14.59 -3.84 -17.07
C SER A 107 14.92 -4.01 -18.56
N ALA A 108 14.16 -3.42 -19.48
CA ALA A 108 14.37 -3.61 -20.92
C ALA A 108 15.46 -2.69 -21.51
N ILE A 109 15.87 -1.63 -20.82
CA ILE A 109 16.83 -0.65 -21.35
C ILE A 109 18.28 -1.09 -21.12
N ASP A 110 18.58 -1.86 -20.08
CA ASP A 110 19.95 -2.26 -19.75
C ASP A 110 20.49 -3.42 -20.62
N HIS A 111 19.61 -4.16 -21.31
CA HIS A 111 20.03 -5.27 -22.18
C HIS A 111 20.48 -4.84 -23.59
N VAL A 112 20.27 -3.59 -23.99
CA VAL A 112 20.67 -3.10 -25.34
C VAL A 112 22.09 -2.53 -25.36
N LYS A 113 22.72 -2.27 -24.20
CA LYS A 113 24.04 -1.61 -24.14
C LYS A 113 25.25 -2.55 -24.00
N ARG A 114 25.06 -3.86 -24.08
CA ARG A 114 26.13 -4.88 -24.05
C ARG A 114 26.09 -5.80 -25.26
N ARG A 115 26.08 -5.23 -26.46
CA ARG A 115 26.46 -5.93 -27.70
C ARG A 115 27.70 -5.29 -28.27
#